data_AF-A0A257LVH1-F1
#
_entry.id   AF-A0A257LVH1-F1
#
_cell.length_a   1.000
_cell.length_b   1.000
_cell.length_c   1.000
_cell.angle_alpha   90.00
_cell.angle_beta   90.00
_cell.angle_gamma   90.00
#
_symmetry.space_group_name_H-M   'P 1'
#
loop_
_entity.id
_entity.type
_entity.pdbx_description
1 polymer ?
#
loop_
_entity_poly.entity_id
_entity_poly.type
_entity_poly.pdbx_seq_one_letter_code
_entity_poly.pdbx_strand_id
1 'polypeptide(L)'
;MDPRLRILRMLEEGKITVDEAARLLEALSRSEPYRYGSRKFRRDVIDSISQFIESTISLIGDEIRDHLRVYRVGGESEIDTPIKPKVKIKSMAGDVTIKESMQPDRVKVYGYSIYKSVKDDELVIESPEGDIEVELPRVHELYIYAIHGSIEGTLLGEHVEAKTLSGDIELKLNSTADGELETASGDIIVYVPKDANLTIDAETRSGDLTYDVAGECIEKGPGYLKLKLNTGEHTLKLHTASGDIEIREA
;
A
#
# COMPACT_ATOMS: atom_id res chain seq x y z
N MET A 1 -3.25 37.19 -20.71
CA MET A 1 -2.36 37.02 -19.54
C MET A 1 -2.94 35.90 -18.69
N ASP A 2 -2.15 34.87 -18.40
CA ASP A 2 -2.58 33.76 -17.54
C ASP A 2 -2.91 34.29 -16.13
N PRO A 3 -4.14 34.06 -15.63
CA PRO A 3 -4.55 34.54 -14.31
C PRO A 3 -3.69 33.99 -13.16
N ARG A 4 -3.04 32.82 -13.32
CA ARG A 4 -2.07 32.30 -12.33
C ARG A 4 -0.80 33.13 -12.27
N LEU A 5 -0.25 33.50 -13.43
CA LEU A 5 0.93 34.36 -13.52
C LEU A 5 0.68 35.74 -12.89
N ARG A 6 -0.54 36.26 -13.01
CA ARG A 6 -0.91 37.55 -12.43
C ARG A 6 -0.94 37.51 -10.89
N ILE A 7 -1.39 36.39 -10.30
CA ILE A 7 -1.39 36.20 -8.85
C ILE A 7 0.04 36.06 -8.32
N LEU A 8 0.88 35.29 -8.99
CA LEU A 8 2.30 35.14 -8.61
C LEU A 8 3.04 36.49 -8.66
N ARG A 9 2.75 37.31 -9.67
CA ARG A 9 3.33 38.66 -9.77
C ARG A 9 2.84 39.59 -8.66
N MET A 10 1.59 39.47 -8.25
CA MET A 10 1.06 40.25 -7.11
C MET A 10 1.68 39.82 -5.77
N LEU A 11 2.03 38.53 -5.63
CA LEU A 11 2.77 38.02 -4.47
C LEU A 11 4.23 38.51 -4.47
N GLU A 12 4.89 38.46 -5.63
CA GLU A 12 6.26 38.97 -5.82
C GLU A 12 6.35 40.48 -5.54
N GLU A 13 5.35 41.24 -5.96
CA GLU A 13 5.24 42.69 -5.68
C GLU A 13 4.79 43.00 -4.23
N GLY A 14 4.56 41.97 -3.40
CA GLY A 14 4.14 42.12 -1.99
C GLY A 14 2.74 42.70 -1.80
N LYS A 15 1.91 42.71 -2.86
CA LYS A 15 0.55 43.27 -2.84
C LYS A 15 -0.46 42.35 -2.18
N ILE A 16 -0.13 41.06 -2.10
CA ILE A 16 -0.93 40.03 -1.44
C ILE A 16 0.01 39.14 -0.63
N THR A 17 -0.54 38.55 0.42
CA THR A 17 0.16 37.56 1.25
C THR A 17 0.20 36.19 0.57
N VAL A 18 1.11 35.31 1.03
CA VAL A 18 1.21 33.92 0.54
C VAL A 18 -0.13 33.19 0.68
N ASP A 19 -0.84 33.41 1.79
CA ASP A 19 -2.15 32.79 2.05
C ASP A 19 -3.25 33.32 1.11
N GLU A 20 -3.22 34.61 0.78
CA GLU A 20 -4.17 35.19 -0.19
C GLU A 20 -3.89 34.70 -1.61
N ALA A 21 -2.62 34.60 -2.01
CA ALA A 21 -2.22 34.02 -3.27
C ALA A 21 -2.67 32.55 -3.38
N ALA A 22 -2.50 31.77 -2.31
CA ALA A 22 -2.96 30.38 -2.25
C ALA A 22 -4.47 30.26 -2.45
N ARG A 23 -5.28 31.09 -1.75
CA ARG A 23 -6.75 31.08 -1.91
C ARG A 23 -7.18 31.48 -3.32
N LEU A 24 -6.52 32.45 -3.94
CA LEU A 24 -6.86 32.91 -5.30
C LEU A 24 -6.50 31.85 -6.36
N LEU A 25 -5.37 31.16 -6.21
CA LEU A 25 -4.98 30.05 -7.08
C LEU A 25 -5.91 28.84 -6.91
N GLU A 26 -6.36 28.57 -5.69
CA GLU A 26 -7.35 27.54 -5.39
C GLU A 26 -8.71 27.86 -6.02
N ALA A 27 -9.16 29.12 -5.94
CA ALA A 27 -10.41 29.56 -6.55
C ALA A 27 -10.43 29.44 -8.08
N LEU A 28 -9.29 29.70 -8.74
CA LEU A 28 -9.13 29.51 -10.19
C LEU A 28 -9.16 28.04 -10.62
N SER A 29 -8.94 27.10 -9.70
CA SER A 29 -8.93 25.66 -10.00
C SER A 29 -10.33 25.05 -9.99
N ARG A 30 -11.40 25.83 -9.75
CA ARG A 30 -12.80 25.36 -9.67
C ARG A 30 -13.55 25.28 -11.01
N SER A 31 -12.90 25.39 -12.16
CA SER A 31 -13.58 25.38 -13.46
C SER A 31 -12.98 24.42 -14.48
N GLU A 32 -12.81 23.15 -14.10
CA GLU A 32 -12.89 21.98 -14.98
C GLU A 32 -13.50 20.82 -14.18
N PRO A 33 -14.55 20.12 -14.66
CA PRO A 33 -15.19 19.05 -13.90
C PRO A 33 -14.34 17.77 -13.95
N TYR A 34 -13.35 17.69 -13.06
CA TYR A 34 -12.60 16.46 -12.76
C TYR A 34 -13.36 15.67 -11.69
N ARG A 35 -13.80 14.45 -12.02
CA ARG A 35 -14.43 13.56 -11.03
C ARG A 35 -13.35 13.08 -10.07
N TYR A 36 -13.51 13.44 -8.80
CA TYR A 36 -13.02 12.81 -7.56
C TYR A 36 -11.64 12.11 -7.60
N GLY A 37 -10.62 12.64 -6.88
CA GLY A 37 -9.45 11.80 -6.52
C GLY A 37 -8.18 12.53 -6.05
N SER A 38 -7.74 13.59 -6.73
CA SER A 38 -6.39 14.15 -6.52
C SER A 38 -6.12 14.74 -5.13
N ARG A 39 -7.16 15.17 -4.41
CA ARG A 39 -7.04 15.72 -3.04
C ARG A 39 -7.02 14.63 -1.97
N LYS A 40 -7.65 13.47 -2.25
CA LYS A 40 -7.61 12.30 -1.38
C LYS A 40 -6.31 11.55 -1.61
N PHE A 41 -5.93 11.24 -2.85
CA PHE A 41 -4.64 10.60 -3.18
C PHE A 41 -3.43 11.38 -2.68
N ARG A 42 -3.36 12.71 -2.88
CA ARG A 42 -2.27 13.52 -2.29
C ARG A 42 -2.29 13.48 -0.77
N ARG A 43 -3.47 13.47 -0.15
CA ARG A 43 -3.60 13.37 1.30
C ARG A 43 -3.26 11.96 1.77
N ASP A 44 -3.64 10.90 1.09
CA ASP A 44 -3.38 9.51 1.42
C ASP A 44 -1.89 9.18 1.23
N VAL A 45 -1.23 9.72 0.19
CA VAL A 45 0.23 9.63 0.00
C VAL A 45 0.98 10.48 1.04
N ILE A 46 0.55 11.71 1.31
CA ILE A 46 1.17 12.55 2.34
C ILE A 46 0.95 11.95 3.72
N ASP A 47 -0.24 11.44 4.02
CA ASP A 47 -0.60 10.80 5.28
C ASP A 47 0.14 9.46 5.41
N SER A 48 0.36 8.70 4.33
CA SER A 48 1.16 7.47 4.36
C SER A 48 2.66 7.78 4.57
N ILE A 49 3.18 8.81 3.89
CA ILE A 49 4.56 9.29 4.11
C ILE A 49 4.70 9.86 5.52
N SER A 50 3.71 10.61 6.02
CA SER A 50 3.69 11.18 7.36
C SER A 50 3.56 10.11 8.43
N GLN A 51 2.67 9.12 8.26
CA GLN A 51 2.54 7.97 9.15
C GLN A 51 3.79 7.10 9.13
N PHE A 52 4.47 6.98 7.99
CA PHE A 52 5.75 6.29 7.91
C PHE A 52 6.86 7.08 8.61
N ILE A 53 6.95 8.41 8.39
CA ILE A 53 7.92 9.27 9.07
C ILE A 53 7.65 9.25 10.59
N GLU A 54 6.39 9.37 11.00
CA GLU A 54 5.98 9.27 12.40
C GLU A 54 6.25 7.87 12.95
N SER A 55 6.01 6.80 12.19
CA SER A 55 6.35 5.43 12.60
C SER A 55 7.86 5.26 12.74
N THR A 56 8.66 5.73 11.79
CA THR A 56 10.13 5.63 11.82
C THR A 56 10.72 6.46 12.97
N ILE A 57 10.19 7.66 13.21
CA ILE A 57 10.54 8.49 14.36
C ILE A 57 10.04 7.86 15.67
N SER A 58 8.87 7.23 15.68
CA SER A 58 8.33 6.49 16.83
C SER A 58 9.14 5.24 17.11
N LEU A 59 9.72 4.59 16.10
CA LEU A 59 10.59 3.44 16.28
C LEU A 59 11.91 3.85 16.93
N ILE A 60 12.51 4.93 16.42
CA ILE A 60 13.67 5.55 17.08
C ILE A 60 13.28 6.05 18.50
N GLY A 61 12.07 6.59 18.68
CA GLY A 61 11.60 7.18 19.92
C GLY A 61 11.21 6.17 21.01
N ASP A 62 10.57 5.06 20.64
CA ASP A 62 10.13 3.99 21.53
C ASP A 62 11.27 3.00 21.82
N GLU A 63 12.20 2.77 20.88
CA GLU A 63 13.45 2.03 21.15
C GLU A 63 14.33 2.74 22.18
N ILE A 64 14.37 4.08 22.18
CA ILE A 64 15.08 4.84 23.20
C ILE A 64 14.34 4.80 24.55
N ARG A 65 13.00 4.66 24.55
CA ARG A 65 12.20 4.89 25.75
C ARG A 65 12.02 3.66 26.62
N ASP A 66 11.90 2.44 26.08
CA ASP A 66 11.51 1.30 26.92
C ASP A 66 12.55 0.20 27.14
N HIS A 67 13.37 -0.26 26.20
CA HIS A 67 14.23 -1.42 26.48
C HIS A 67 15.54 -1.43 25.69
N LEU A 68 16.59 -0.87 26.31
CA LEU A 68 17.98 -1.26 26.09
C LEU A 68 18.17 -2.76 26.44
N ARG A 69 17.70 -3.63 25.55
CA ARG A 69 18.17 -5.02 25.35
C ARG A 69 18.09 -5.35 23.86
N VAL A 70 18.69 -4.51 23.04
CA VAL A 70 19.06 -4.87 21.67
C VAL A 70 20.20 -5.88 21.78
N TYR A 71 19.90 -7.17 21.69
CA TYR A 71 20.92 -8.16 21.36
C TYR A 71 21.31 -7.92 19.91
N ARG A 72 22.29 -7.04 19.72
CA ARG A 72 22.89 -6.80 18.41
C ARG A 72 23.70 -8.05 18.05
N VAL A 73 23.11 -8.89 17.21
CA VAL A 73 23.81 -9.99 16.53
C VAL A 73 23.75 -9.64 15.05
N GLY A 74 24.89 -9.31 14.45
CA GLY A 74 24.96 -9.23 12.99
C GLY A 74 24.82 -10.63 12.40
N GLY A 75 23.93 -10.78 11.43
CA GLY A 75 23.63 -12.05 10.74
C GLY A 75 22.18 -12.12 10.28
N GLU A 76 21.89 -13.09 9.41
CA GLU A 76 20.50 -13.47 9.10
C GLU A 76 19.74 -13.69 10.41
N SER A 77 18.60 -13.03 10.51
CA SER A 77 17.73 -13.09 11.66
C SER A 77 16.53 -13.94 11.30
N GLU A 78 16.19 -14.87 12.19
CA GLU A 78 14.95 -15.65 12.13
C GLU A 78 14.08 -15.21 13.31
N ILE A 79 12.86 -14.76 13.01
CA ILE A 79 11.81 -14.62 14.02
C ILE A 79 10.89 -15.82 13.87
N ASP A 80 10.69 -16.53 14.97
CA ASP A 80 9.64 -17.53 15.09
C ASP A 80 8.68 -17.10 16.22
N THR A 81 7.44 -16.76 15.85
CA THR A 81 6.47 -16.17 16.80
C THR A 81 5.05 -16.74 16.61
N PRO A 82 4.24 -16.83 17.67
CA PRO A 82 2.82 -17.10 17.51
C PRO A 82 2.13 -16.06 16.62
N ILE A 83 1.20 -16.51 15.79
CA ILE A 83 0.37 -15.65 14.94
C ILE A 83 -0.58 -14.80 15.80
N LYS A 84 -0.90 -13.62 15.27
CA LYS A 84 -1.91 -12.70 15.81
C LYS A 84 -2.98 -12.44 14.75
N PRO A 85 -4.23 -12.11 15.14
CA PRO A 85 -5.29 -11.79 14.19
C PRO A 85 -4.89 -10.71 13.17
N LYS A 86 -4.17 -9.70 13.65
CA LYS A 86 -3.63 -8.60 12.86
C LYS A 86 -2.13 -8.74 12.70
N VAL A 87 -1.65 -8.73 11.46
CA VAL A 87 -0.23 -8.72 11.14
C VAL A 87 0.10 -7.48 10.31
N LYS A 88 1.11 -6.73 10.75
CA LYS A 88 1.66 -5.59 10.03
C LYS A 88 3.11 -5.87 9.69
N ILE A 89 3.47 -5.71 8.42
CA ILE A 89 4.83 -5.85 7.92
C ILE A 89 5.22 -4.48 7.36
N LYS A 90 6.33 -3.92 7.84
CA LYS A 90 6.87 -2.66 7.34
C LYS A 90 8.30 -2.85 6.83
N SER A 91 8.52 -2.54 5.56
CA SER A 91 9.86 -2.50 4.94
C SER A 91 10.19 -1.07 4.55
N MET A 92 11.40 -0.61 4.86
CA MET A 92 11.88 0.68 4.36
C MET A 92 12.63 0.50 3.04
N ALA A 93 13.53 -0.46 2.98
CA ALA A 93 14.37 -0.74 1.83
C ALA A 93 14.59 -2.24 1.70
N GLY A 94 14.15 -2.82 0.60
CA GLY A 94 14.21 -4.25 0.33
C GLY A 94 12.83 -4.83 0.03
N ASP A 95 12.83 -5.93 -0.70
CA ASP A 95 11.63 -6.58 -1.18
C ASP A 95 10.94 -7.35 -0.05
N VAL A 96 9.61 -7.45 -0.12
CA VAL A 96 8.80 -8.19 0.84
C VAL A 96 8.21 -9.39 0.13
N THR A 97 8.69 -10.58 0.46
CA THR A 97 8.18 -11.84 -0.08
C THR A 97 7.29 -12.53 0.95
N ILE A 98 6.04 -12.82 0.59
CA ILE A 98 5.08 -13.54 1.43
C ILE A 98 4.89 -14.97 0.94
N LYS A 99 5.06 -15.94 1.83
CA LYS A 99 4.81 -17.35 1.57
C LYS A 99 3.74 -17.89 2.50
N GLU A 100 2.93 -18.82 1.98
CA GLU A 100 2.00 -19.59 2.80
C GLU A 100 2.78 -20.49 3.76
N SER A 101 2.47 -20.41 5.05
CA SER A 101 3.05 -21.31 6.05
C SER A 101 2.21 -22.57 6.23
N MET A 102 2.88 -23.71 6.36
CA MET A 102 2.25 -24.97 6.77
C MET A 102 2.02 -25.05 8.30
N GLN A 103 2.51 -24.07 9.06
CA GLN A 103 2.35 -24.01 10.52
C GLN A 103 1.16 -23.11 10.86
N PRO A 104 0.06 -23.65 11.40
CA PRO A 104 -1.20 -22.90 11.51
C PRO A 104 -1.17 -21.79 12.57
N ASP A 105 -0.26 -21.86 13.54
CA ASP A 105 -0.23 -20.98 14.71
C ASP A 105 1.05 -20.14 14.81
N ARG A 106 1.94 -20.20 13.81
CA ARG A 106 3.25 -19.55 13.86
C ARG A 106 3.53 -18.75 12.59
N VAL A 107 4.16 -17.60 12.77
CA VAL A 107 4.74 -16.78 11.70
C VAL A 107 6.24 -16.92 11.79
N LYS A 108 6.86 -17.18 10.63
CA LYS A 108 8.31 -17.11 10.49
C LYS A 108 8.70 -15.93 9.64
N VAL A 109 9.75 -15.24 10.05
CA VAL A 109 10.34 -14.14 9.30
C VAL A 109 11.82 -14.39 9.16
N TYR A 110 12.32 -14.26 7.95
CA TYR A 110 13.73 -14.31 7.62
C TYR A 110 14.13 -12.99 6.99
N GLY A 111 15.29 -12.47 7.38
CA GLY A 111 15.81 -11.24 6.80
C GLY A 111 17.02 -10.73 7.56
N TYR A 112 17.55 -9.60 7.10
CA TYR A 112 18.61 -8.89 7.79
C TYR A 112 17.99 -7.80 8.66
N SER A 113 18.48 -7.62 9.90
CA SER A 113 18.03 -6.51 10.77
C SER A 113 16.50 -6.43 10.96
N ILE A 114 15.83 -7.56 11.22
CA ILE A 114 14.37 -7.60 11.44
C ILE A 114 14.01 -7.35 12.92
N TYR A 115 12.96 -6.57 13.13
CA TYR A 115 12.40 -6.24 14.44
C TYR A 115 10.98 -6.77 14.54
N LYS A 116 10.61 -7.21 15.74
CA LYS A 116 9.25 -7.65 16.06
C LYS A 116 8.74 -6.91 17.28
N SER A 117 7.49 -6.49 17.20
CA SER A 117 6.69 -6.02 18.32
C SER A 117 5.38 -6.81 18.38
N VAL A 118 4.93 -7.15 19.59
CA VAL A 118 3.66 -7.84 19.80
C VAL A 118 2.85 -7.05 20.81
N LYS A 119 1.66 -6.64 20.39
CA LYS A 119 0.62 -6.06 21.25
C LYS A 119 -0.59 -7.01 21.20
N ASP A 120 -1.44 -6.99 22.22
CA ASP A 120 -2.58 -7.90 22.45
C ASP A 120 -3.00 -8.79 21.25
N ASP A 121 -3.51 -8.17 20.18
CA ASP A 121 -4.05 -8.77 18.95
C ASP A 121 -3.24 -8.45 17.68
N GLU A 122 -2.09 -7.80 17.81
CA GLU A 122 -1.27 -7.29 16.70
C GLU A 122 0.17 -7.80 16.77
N LEU A 123 0.64 -8.37 15.65
CA LEU A 123 2.05 -8.65 15.40
C LEU A 123 2.57 -7.61 14.40
N VAL A 124 3.61 -6.88 14.78
CA VAL A 124 4.31 -5.93 13.90
C VAL A 124 5.71 -6.48 13.60
N ILE A 125 6.05 -6.56 12.33
CA ILE A 125 7.35 -6.95 11.79
C ILE A 125 7.90 -5.75 11.03
N GLU A 126 9.15 -5.38 11.30
CA GLU A 126 9.76 -4.21 10.67
C GLU A 126 11.17 -4.52 10.19
N SER A 127 11.48 -4.10 8.96
CA SER A 127 12.78 -4.22 8.33
C SER A 127 13.24 -2.87 7.80
N PRO A 128 14.27 -2.26 8.40
CA PRO A 128 14.86 -1.03 7.87
C PRO A 128 15.67 -1.26 6.60
N GLU A 129 16.20 -2.46 6.40
CA GLU A 129 17.12 -2.78 5.31
C GLU A 129 17.08 -4.25 4.93
N GLY A 130 17.26 -4.51 3.64
CA GLY A 130 17.32 -5.86 3.10
C GLY A 130 15.95 -6.49 2.90
N ASP A 131 15.96 -7.53 2.07
CA ASP A 131 14.76 -8.26 1.72
C ASP A 131 14.26 -9.07 2.93
N ILE A 132 12.94 -9.17 3.05
CA ILE A 132 12.30 -9.99 4.07
C ILE A 132 11.41 -11.05 3.43
N GLU A 133 11.54 -12.25 3.96
CA GLU A 133 10.65 -13.36 3.66
C GLU A 133 9.79 -13.65 4.88
N VAL A 134 8.47 -13.59 4.72
CA VAL A 134 7.51 -13.88 5.78
C VAL A 134 6.70 -15.11 5.39
N GLU A 135 6.83 -16.19 6.14
CA GLU A 135 5.94 -17.33 6.08
C GLU A 135 4.80 -17.13 7.08
N LEU A 136 3.57 -17.00 6.57
CA LEU A 136 2.38 -16.78 7.40
C LEU A 136 1.24 -17.74 7.06
N PRO A 137 0.53 -18.29 8.08
CA PRO A 137 -0.73 -18.99 7.87
C PRO A 137 -1.84 -17.98 7.54
N ARG A 138 -3.08 -18.46 7.37
CA ARG A 138 -4.23 -17.56 7.20
C ARG A 138 -4.35 -16.58 8.37
N VAL A 139 -4.46 -15.29 8.06
CA VAL A 139 -4.66 -14.21 9.04
C VAL A 139 -6.02 -13.54 8.86
N HIS A 140 -6.49 -12.79 9.86
CA HIS A 140 -7.71 -12.00 9.69
C HIS A 140 -7.38 -10.72 8.91
N GLU A 141 -6.42 -9.95 9.39
CA GLU A 141 -5.98 -8.70 8.76
C GLU A 141 -4.47 -8.74 8.48
N LEU A 142 -4.10 -8.50 7.22
CA LEU A 142 -2.71 -8.36 6.78
C LEU A 142 -2.48 -6.95 6.22
N TYR A 143 -1.47 -6.26 6.74
CA TYR A 143 -1.01 -4.98 6.22
C TYR A 143 0.48 -5.08 5.86
N ILE A 144 0.82 -4.70 4.64
CA ILE A 144 2.19 -4.68 4.15
C ILE A 144 2.49 -3.26 3.67
N TYR A 145 3.50 -2.64 4.24
CA TYR A 145 3.91 -1.27 3.92
C TYR A 145 5.38 -1.26 3.53
N ALA A 146 5.68 -1.02 2.26
CA ALA A 146 7.04 -0.80 1.77
C ALA A 146 7.23 0.67 1.38
N ILE A 147 8.48 1.16 1.37
CA ILE A 147 8.81 2.42 0.66
C ILE A 147 9.55 2.11 -0.63
N HIS A 148 10.66 1.40 -0.51
CA HIS A 148 11.50 1.03 -1.64
C HIS A 148 11.62 -0.49 -1.65
N GLY A 149 11.00 -1.11 -2.64
CA GLY A 149 10.97 -2.55 -2.78
C GLY A 149 9.63 -3.03 -3.31
N SER A 150 9.68 -4.15 -4.01
CA SER A 150 8.51 -4.84 -4.52
C SER A 150 7.89 -5.69 -3.42
N ILE A 151 6.57 -5.88 -3.50
CA ILE A 151 5.82 -6.76 -2.62
C ILE A 151 5.34 -7.92 -3.47
N GLU A 152 5.80 -9.13 -3.16
CA GLU A 152 5.43 -10.32 -3.89
C GLU A 152 4.92 -11.42 -2.94
N GLY A 153 4.03 -12.28 -3.41
CA GLY A 153 3.71 -13.49 -2.67
C GLY A 153 2.28 -13.96 -2.75
N THR A 154 1.99 -14.96 -1.92
CA THR A 154 0.66 -15.58 -1.83
C THR A 154 0.00 -15.23 -0.50
N LEU A 155 -1.20 -14.66 -0.57
CA LEU A 155 -1.90 -14.12 0.59
C LEU A 155 -3.12 -14.94 0.95
N LEU A 156 -3.24 -15.21 2.25
CA LEU A 156 -4.39 -15.84 2.90
C LEU A 156 -4.88 -14.91 4.00
N GLY A 157 -5.90 -14.12 3.69
CA GLY A 157 -6.44 -13.10 4.58
C GLY A 157 -7.94 -12.92 4.38
N GLU A 158 -8.62 -12.33 5.37
CA GLU A 158 -9.98 -11.83 5.20
C GLU A 158 -9.95 -10.35 4.78
N HIS A 159 -8.93 -9.63 5.27
CA HIS A 159 -8.60 -8.28 4.85
C HIS A 159 -7.11 -8.15 4.50
N VAL A 160 -6.80 -7.57 3.35
CA VAL A 160 -5.44 -7.40 2.86
C VAL A 160 -5.20 -5.98 2.37
N GLU A 161 -4.18 -5.33 2.91
CA GLU A 161 -3.69 -4.04 2.41
C GLU A 161 -2.20 -4.17 2.10
N ALA A 162 -1.79 -3.88 0.87
CA ALA A 162 -0.38 -3.81 0.50
C ALA A 162 -0.09 -2.49 -0.21
N LYS A 163 0.85 -1.71 0.33
CA LYS A 163 1.20 -0.41 -0.21
C LYS A 163 2.70 -0.27 -0.34
N THR A 164 3.16 0.26 -1.47
CA THR A 164 4.55 0.67 -1.66
C THR A 164 4.63 2.06 -2.28
N LEU A 165 5.68 2.82 -1.97
CA LEU A 165 5.89 4.11 -2.63
C LEU A 165 6.58 3.91 -3.99
N SER A 166 7.51 2.98 -4.08
CA SER A 166 8.26 2.68 -5.29
C SER A 166 8.64 1.20 -5.29
N GLY A 167 8.04 0.48 -6.23
CA GLY A 167 8.13 -0.97 -6.36
C GLY A 167 6.85 -1.54 -6.94
N ASP A 168 6.95 -2.75 -7.44
CA ASP A 168 5.83 -3.47 -8.03
C ASP A 168 5.11 -4.27 -6.95
N ILE A 169 3.83 -4.56 -7.16
CA ILE A 169 3.04 -5.43 -6.29
C ILE A 169 2.58 -6.62 -7.12
N GLU A 170 3.12 -7.81 -6.85
CA GLU A 170 2.68 -9.07 -7.48
C GLU A 170 2.11 -10.03 -6.43
N LEU A 171 0.78 -10.08 -6.33
CA LEU A 171 0.11 -10.84 -5.27
C LEU A 171 -0.86 -11.89 -5.81
N LYS A 172 -0.75 -13.11 -5.29
CA LYS A 172 -1.73 -14.17 -5.50
C LYS A 172 -2.65 -14.29 -4.28
N LEU A 173 -3.94 -14.05 -4.48
CA LEU A 173 -4.95 -14.24 -3.44
C LEU A 173 -5.40 -15.71 -3.46
N ASN A 174 -5.26 -16.44 -2.35
CA ASN A 174 -5.78 -17.82 -2.23
C ASN A 174 -7.22 -17.86 -1.71
N SER A 175 -7.74 -16.74 -1.20
CA SER A 175 -9.12 -16.58 -0.77
C SER A 175 -9.67 -15.22 -1.20
N THR A 176 -10.99 -15.14 -1.33
CA THR A 176 -11.66 -13.85 -1.50
C THR A 176 -11.50 -13.04 -0.21
N ALA A 177 -11.07 -11.78 -0.35
CA ALA A 177 -10.82 -10.87 0.76
C ALA A 177 -11.17 -9.43 0.35
N ASP A 178 -11.60 -8.61 1.30
CA ASP A 178 -11.62 -7.17 1.09
C ASP A 178 -10.18 -6.65 1.10
N GLY A 179 -9.82 -5.76 0.17
CA GLY A 179 -8.44 -5.30 0.15
C GLY A 179 -8.15 -4.08 -0.70
N GLU A 180 -6.92 -3.58 -0.52
CA GLU A 180 -6.38 -2.43 -1.22
C GLU A 180 -4.91 -2.67 -1.55
N LEU A 181 -4.57 -2.66 -2.83
CA LEU A 181 -3.21 -2.71 -3.34
C LEU A 181 -2.87 -1.36 -3.95
N GLU A 182 -1.80 -0.72 -3.49
CA GLU A 182 -1.44 0.62 -3.94
C GLU A 182 0.06 0.81 -4.15
N THR A 183 0.45 1.34 -5.31
CA THR A 183 1.82 1.81 -5.54
C THR A 183 1.83 3.21 -6.14
N ALA A 184 2.76 4.08 -5.72
CA ALA A 184 2.87 5.39 -6.36
C ALA A 184 3.65 5.31 -7.69
N SER A 185 4.58 4.35 -7.80
CA SER A 185 5.35 4.10 -9.01
C SER A 185 5.76 2.63 -9.06
N GLY A 186 5.13 1.91 -9.97
CA GLY A 186 5.26 0.47 -10.13
C GLY A 186 3.97 -0.14 -10.67
N ASP A 187 4.10 -1.38 -11.11
CA ASP A 187 3.01 -2.15 -11.68
C ASP A 187 2.30 -2.96 -10.58
N ILE A 188 1.01 -3.25 -10.79
CA ILE A 188 0.24 -4.13 -9.91
C ILE A 188 -0.23 -5.33 -10.71
N ILE A 189 0.24 -6.51 -10.35
CA ILE A 189 -0.23 -7.78 -10.89
C ILE A 189 -0.95 -8.52 -9.76
N VAL A 190 -2.23 -8.82 -9.94
CA VAL A 190 -3.00 -9.59 -8.97
C VAL A 190 -3.60 -10.84 -9.59
N TYR A 191 -3.36 -11.98 -8.95
CA TYR A 191 -3.97 -13.26 -9.32
C TYR A 191 -5.11 -13.54 -8.35
N VAL A 192 -6.33 -13.70 -8.89
CA VAL A 192 -7.54 -13.99 -8.10
C VAL A 192 -8.02 -15.42 -8.34
N PRO A 193 -8.61 -16.10 -7.35
CA PRO A 193 -9.19 -17.43 -7.52
C PRO A 193 -10.30 -17.43 -8.59
N LYS A 194 -10.45 -18.54 -9.31
CA LYS A 194 -11.50 -18.72 -10.33
C LYS A 194 -12.92 -18.52 -9.77
N ASP A 195 -13.13 -18.89 -8.52
CA ASP A 195 -14.39 -18.79 -7.79
C ASP A 195 -14.49 -17.52 -6.93
N ALA A 196 -13.62 -16.53 -7.15
CA ALA A 196 -13.57 -15.32 -6.36
C ALA A 196 -14.88 -14.52 -6.39
N ASN A 197 -15.33 -14.07 -5.20
CA ASN A 197 -16.55 -13.30 -5.04
C ASN A 197 -16.26 -11.81 -4.83
N LEU A 198 -15.72 -11.15 -5.86
CA LEU A 198 -15.09 -9.83 -5.77
C LEU A 198 -15.74 -8.78 -6.67
N THR A 199 -15.88 -7.57 -6.16
CA THR A 199 -15.92 -6.35 -6.96
C THR A 199 -14.51 -5.78 -7.01
N ILE A 200 -13.92 -5.68 -8.20
CA ILE A 200 -12.59 -5.09 -8.40
C ILE A 200 -12.76 -3.67 -8.89
N ASP A 201 -12.11 -2.72 -8.23
CA ASP A 201 -12.09 -1.29 -8.58
C ASP A 201 -10.64 -0.87 -8.80
N ALA A 202 -10.24 -0.74 -10.06
CA ALA A 202 -8.86 -0.51 -10.47
C ALA A 202 -8.70 0.87 -11.12
N GLU A 203 -7.69 1.62 -10.72
CA GLU A 203 -7.37 2.95 -11.24
C GLU A 203 -5.86 3.12 -11.47
N THR A 204 -5.48 3.58 -12.65
CA THR A 204 -4.13 4.07 -12.97
C THR A 204 -4.18 5.45 -13.58
N ARG A 205 -3.32 6.35 -13.13
CA ARG A 205 -3.19 7.69 -13.73
C ARG A 205 -2.37 7.65 -15.01
N SER A 206 -1.39 6.75 -15.09
CA SER A 206 -0.44 6.67 -16.21
C SER A 206 0.05 5.24 -16.36
N GLY A 207 -0.66 4.48 -17.20
CA GLY A 207 -0.38 3.09 -17.52
C GLY A 207 -1.61 2.46 -18.14
N ASP A 208 -1.50 1.17 -18.47
CA ASP A 208 -2.55 0.38 -19.06
C ASP A 208 -3.25 -0.52 -18.01
N LEU A 209 -4.53 -0.81 -18.26
CA LEU A 209 -5.33 -1.72 -17.42
C LEU A 209 -5.75 -2.94 -18.24
N THR A 210 -5.26 -4.11 -17.85
CA THR A 210 -5.56 -5.39 -18.49
C THR A 210 -6.21 -6.35 -17.49
N TYR A 211 -7.06 -7.23 -18.00
CA TYR A 211 -7.69 -8.26 -17.18
C TYR A 211 -7.94 -9.53 -18.01
N ASP A 212 -7.68 -10.67 -17.40
CA ASP A 212 -7.97 -12.02 -17.92
C ASP A 212 -8.63 -12.86 -16.82
N VAL A 213 -9.86 -12.48 -16.49
CA VAL A 213 -10.72 -13.14 -15.49
C VAL A 213 -12.15 -13.20 -15.99
N ALA A 214 -12.89 -14.24 -15.60
CA ALA A 214 -14.30 -14.37 -15.94
C ALA A 214 -15.17 -13.49 -15.02
N GLY A 215 -15.79 -12.45 -15.56
CA GLY A 215 -16.65 -11.55 -14.79
C GLY A 215 -17.45 -10.57 -15.64
N GLU A 216 -18.32 -9.81 -14.98
CA GLU A 216 -19.06 -8.71 -15.58
C GLU A 216 -18.25 -7.43 -15.49
N CYS A 217 -17.95 -6.80 -16.63
CA CYS A 217 -17.37 -5.46 -16.66
C CYS A 217 -18.47 -4.42 -16.41
N ILE A 218 -18.47 -3.82 -15.22
CA ILE A 218 -19.45 -2.79 -14.83
C ILE A 218 -19.10 -1.45 -15.46
N GLU A 219 -17.82 -1.06 -15.41
CA GLU A 219 -17.36 0.24 -15.88
C GLU A 219 -15.95 0.13 -16.44
N LYS A 220 -15.64 0.87 -17.51
CA LYS A 220 -14.30 0.94 -18.08
C LYS A 220 -14.11 2.26 -18.81
N GLY A 221 -12.95 2.87 -18.61
CA GLY A 221 -12.52 4.03 -19.39
C GLY A 221 -11.01 4.23 -19.32
N PRO A 222 -10.51 5.40 -19.75
CA PRO A 222 -9.08 5.70 -19.69
C PRO A 222 -8.60 5.71 -18.24
N GLY A 223 -7.74 4.76 -17.88
CA GLY A 223 -7.14 4.68 -16.55
C GLY A 223 -8.05 4.19 -15.43
N TYR A 224 -9.25 3.65 -15.72
CA TYR A 224 -10.07 3.00 -14.68
C TYR A 224 -10.85 1.79 -15.22
N LEU A 225 -11.10 0.84 -14.33
CA LEU A 225 -11.80 -0.41 -14.61
C LEU A 225 -12.56 -0.88 -13.36
N LYS A 226 -13.83 -1.25 -13.54
CA LYS A 226 -14.64 -1.87 -12.50
C LYS A 226 -15.19 -3.20 -12.98
N LEU A 227 -14.79 -4.28 -12.32
CA LEU A 227 -15.23 -5.65 -12.60
C LEU A 227 -16.06 -6.18 -11.43
N LYS A 228 -16.99 -7.08 -11.75
CA LYS A 228 -17.70 -7.89 -10.77
C LYS A 228 -17.54 -9.37 -11.11
N LEU A 229 -16.92 -10.09 -10.20
CA LEU A 229 -16.73 -11.53 -10.23
C LEU A 229 -17.79 -12.18 -9.33
N ASN A 230 -18.51 -13.16 -9.86
CA ASN A 230 -19.61 -13.84 -9.17
C ASN A 230 -20.62 -12.84 -8.56
N THR A 231 -20.92 -12.93 -7.26
CA THR A 231 -21.92 -12.04 -6.62
C THR A 231 -21.37 -10.68 -6.21
N GLY A 232 -20.04 -10.51 -6.17
CA GLY A 232 -19.33 -9.30 -5.77
C GLY A 232 -19.41 -8.96 -4.27
N GLU A 233 -19.40 -9.95 -3.37
CA GLU A 233 -19.57 -9.74 -1.91
C GLU A 233 -18.43 -8.95 -1.27
N HIS A 234 -17.19 -9.13 -1.73
CA HIS A 234 -16.01 -8.45 -1.22
C HIS A 234 -15.48 -7.43 -2.23
N THR A 235 -14.70 -6.45 -1.79
CA THR A 235 -14.14 -5.40 -2.66
C THR A 235 -12.62 -5.42 -2.65
N LEU A 236 -12.01 -5.46 -3.83
CA LEU A 236 -10.57 -5.29 -4.03
C LEU A 236 -10.30 -4.00 -4.80
N LYS A 237 -9.55 -3.09 -4.20
CA LYS A 237 -9.12 -1.84 -4.84
C LYS A 237 -7.68 -1.96 -5.31
N LEU A 238 -7.41 -1.52 -6.53
CA LEU A 238 -6.08 -1.51 -7.12
C LEU A 238 -5.78 -0.08 -7.57
N HIS A 239 -4.68 0.49 -7.12
CA HIS A 239 -4.35 1.87 -7.46
C HIS A 239 -2.87 2.05 -7.77
N THR A 240 -2.56 2.60 -8.95
CA THR A 240 -1.20 3.09 -9.23
C THR A 240 -1.18 4.49 -9.84
N ALA A 241 -0.25 5.34 -9.40
CA ALA A 241 -0.10 6.67 -10.00
C ALA A 241 0.77 6.67 -11.27
N SER A 242 1.59 5.64 -11.46
CA SER A 242 2.42 5.44 -12.64
C SER A 242 2.81 3.97 -12.71
N GLY A 243 2.20 3.26 -13.64
CA GLY A 243 2.37 1.82 -13.83
C GLY A 243 1.10 1.18 -14.36
N ASP A 244 1.25 -0.05 -14.80
CA ASP A 244 0.19 -0.87 -15.36
C ASP A 244 -0.50 -1.66 -14.24
N ILE A 245 -1.77 -2.01 -14.45
CA ILE A 245 -2.46 -2.96 -13.57
C ILE A 245 -2.94 -4.12 -14.42
N GLU A 246 -2.59 -5.33 -13.98
CA GLU A 246 -2.98 -6.57 -14.60
C GLU A 246 -3.72 -7.48 -13.59
N ILE A 247 -4.92 -7.89 -13.97
CA ILE A 247 -5.76 -8.79 -13.16
C ILE A 247 -5.83 -10.15 -13.86
N ARG A 248 -5.36 -11.22 -13.22
CA ARG A 248 -5.30 -12.57 -13.80
C ARG A 248 -6.06 -13.59 -12.97
N GLU A 249 -6.52 -14.66 -13.62
CA GLU A 249 -6.97 -15.89 -12.94
C GLU A 249 -5.74 -16.67 -12.41
N ALA A 250 -5.83 -17.20 -11.18
CA ALA A 250 -4.74 -17.84 -10.45
C ALA A 250 -4.50 -19.33 -10.75
#